data_AF-A0A0G0NJ36-F1
#
_entry.id   AF-A0A0G0NJ36-F1
#
_cell.length_a   1.000
_cell.length_b   1.000
_cell.length_c   1.000
_cell.angle_alpha   90.00
_cell.angle_beta   90.00
_cell.angle_gamma   90.00
#
_symmetry.space_group_name_H-M   'P 1'
#
loop_
_entity.id
_entity.type
_entity.pdbx_description
1 polymer ?
#
loop_
_entity_poly.entity_id
_entity_poly.type
_entity_poly.pdbx_seq_one_letter_code
_entity_poly.pdbx_strand_id
1 'polypeptide(L)'
;MRQLTIFTDGGARGNPGPAAIGVFIKKGEEEIMRIGLKIGETTNNVAEYTSIIKAYEYCLENKNTIYGVGQINFFMDSELAGRLSC
;
A
#
# COMPACT_ATOMS: atom_id res chain seq x y z
N MET A 1 7.22 15.43 -15.16
CA MET A 1 7.60 15.09 -13.77
C MET A 1 7.46 13.59 -13.60
N ARG A 2 8.41 12.88 -12.96
CA ARG A 2 8.26 11.44 -12.67
C ARG A 2 7.37 11.31 -11.43
N GLN A 3 6.23 10.64 -11.60
CA GLN A 3 5.24 10.43 -10.54
C GLN A 3 5.29 8.96 -10.12
N LEU A 4 5.31 8.71 -8.81
CA LEU A 4 5.15 7.37 -8.24
C LEU A 4 3.71 7.22 -7.79
N THR A 5 3.05 6.16 -8.22
CA THR A 5 1.70 5.84 -7.77
C THR A 5 1.73 4.54 -6.99
N ILE A 6 1.19 4.57 -5.78
CA ILE A 6 1.12 3.45 -4.86
C ILE A 6 -0.35 3.13 -4.64
N PHE A 7 -0.73 1.89 -4.86
CA PHE A 7 -2.04 1.35 -4.54
C PHE A 7 -1.85 0.34 -3.42
N THR A 8 -2.63 0.50 -2.36
CA THR A 8 -2.65 -0.47 -1.28
C THR A 8 -4.06 -0.93 -0.99
N ASP A 9 -4.18 -2.19 -0.65
CA ASP A 9 -5.43 -2.81 -0.26
C ASP A 9 -5.16 -3.79 0.88
N GLY A 10 -6.10 -3.92 1.80
CA GLY A 10 -5.96 -4.77 2.98
C GLY A 10 -7.33 -5.20 3.44
N GLY A 11 -7.52 -6.51 3.58
CA GLY A 11 -8.82 -7.08 3.89
C GLY A 11 -8.74 -8.24 4.86
N ALA A 12 -9.68 -8.30 5.80
CA ALA A 12 -9.88 -9.46 6.68
C ALA A 12 -11.25 -10.11 6.43
N ARG A 13 -11.29 -11.45 6.36
CA ARG A 13 -12.54 -12.21 6.30
C ARG A 13 -13.05 -12.47 7.71
N GLY A 14 -13.82 -11.52 8.23
CA GLY A 14 -14.30 -11.51 9.63
C GLY A 14 -13.61 -10.40 10.44
N ASN A 15 -14.02 -10.22 11.69
CA ASN A 15 -13.45 -9.20 12.58
C ASN A 15 -13.33 -9.70 14.02
N PRO A 16 -12.27 -10.45 14.39
CA PRO A 16 -11.10 -10.82 13.57
C PRO A 16 -11.33 -12.02 12.64
N GLY A 17 -10.47 -12.19 11.64
CA GLY A 17 -10.44 -13.38 10.79
C GLY A 17 -9.27 -13.37 9.79
N PRO A 18 -9.16 -14.39 8.91
CA PRO A 18 -8.06 -14.52 7.96
C PRO A 18 -7.93 -13.29 7.06
N ALA A 19 -6.73 -12.72 7.01
CA ALA A 19 -6.48 -11.43 6.38
C ALA A 19 -5.31 -11.48 5.39
N ALA A 20 -5.37 -10.58 4.42
CA ALA A 20 -4.36 -10.40 3.40
C ALA A 20 -4.20 -8.92 3.05
N ILE A 21 -3.03 -8.60 2.50
CA ILE A 21 -2.69 -7.28 1.99
C ILE A 21 -2.21 -7.36 0.55
N GLY A 22 -2.45 -6.29 -0.19
CA GLY A 22 -1.97 -6.04 -1.53
C GLY A 22 -1.25 -4.69 -1.59
N VAL A 23 -0.10 -4.66 -2.27
CA VAL A 23 0.63 -3.43 -2.57
C VAL A 23 1.03 -3.45 -4.03
N PHE A 24 0.74 -2.38 -4.75
CA PHE A 24 1.09 -2.22 -6.15
C PHE A 24 1.68 -0.82 -6.37
N ILE A 25 2.91 -0.76 -6.90
CA ILE A 25 3.66 0.49 -7.07
C ILE A 25 4.03 0.62 -8.55
N LYS A 26 3.76 1.78 -9.13
CA LYS A 26 4.13 2.14 -10.49
C LYS A 26 4.85 3.48 -10.57
N LYS A 27 5.76 3.63 -11.52
CA LYS A 27 6.46 4.88 -11.84
C LYS A 27 6.07 5.30 -13.25
N GLY A 28 5.11 6.22 -13.38
CA GLY A 28 4.40 6.42 -14.64
C GLY A 28 3.59 5.16 -15.01
N GLU A 29 3.87 4.59 -16.18
CA GLU A 29 3.25 3.34 -16.66
C GLU A 29 4.05 2.08 -16.30
N GLU A 30 5.26 2.23 -15.75
CA GLU A 30 6.13 1.11 -15.39
C GLU A 30 5.71 0.50 -14.05
N GLU A 31 5.38 -0.79 -14.03
CA GLU A 31 5.19 -1.56 -12.80
C GLU A 31 6.54 -1.76 -12.11
N ILE A 32 6.67 -1.22 -10.90
CA ILE A 32 7.87 -1.33 -10.07
C ILE A 32 7.77 -2.52 -9.12
N MET A 33 6.58 -2.70 -8.54
CA MET A 33 6.36 -3.73 -7.54
C MET A 33 4.89 -4.13 -7.49
N ARG A 34 4.67 -5.43 -7.26
CA ARG A 34 3.39 -6.00 -6.86
C ARG A 34 3.60 -7.05 -5.78
N ILE A 35 2.92 -6.90 -4.66
CA ILE A 35 2.96 -7.82 -3.52
C ILE A 35 1.53 -8.19 -3.14
N GLY A 36 1.33 -9.48 -2.86
CA GLY A 36 0.15 -10.00 -2.18
C GLY A 36 0.59 -10.94 -1.06
N LEU A 37 0.23 -10.63 0.19
CA LEU A 37 0.66 -11.40 1.37
C LEU A 37 -0.52 -11.73 2.26
N LYS A 38 -0.54 -12.97 2.78
CA LYS A 38 -1.43 -13.35 3.88
C LYS A 38 -0.76 -12.92 5.19
N ILE A 39 -1.50 -12.22 6.05
CA ILE A 39 -0.98 -11.68 7.32
C ILE A 39 -1.53 -12.41 8.55
N GLY A 40 -2.13 -13.59 8.35
CA GLY A 40 -2.72 -14.39 9.43
C GLY A 40 -4.14 -13.93 9.77
N GLU A 41 -4.54 -14.09 11.04
CA GLU A 41 -5.84 -13.62 11.52
C GLU A 41 -5.70 -12.25 12.17
N THR A 42 -6.44 -11.27 11.65
CA THR A 42 -6.48 -9.93 12.21
C THR A 42 -7.80 -9.23 11.87
N THR A 43 -7.93 -7.96 12.23
CA THR A 43 -9.08 -7.11 11.90
C THR A 43 -8.89 -6.44 10.54
N ASN A 44 -9.98 -5.97 9.94
CA ASN A 44 -9.92 -5.28 8.64
C ASN A 44 -8.99 -4.06 8.69
N ASN A 45 -9.15 -3.22 9.73
CA ASN A 45 -8.34 -2.02 9.90
C ASN A 45 -6.84 -2.34 10.00
N VAL A 46 -6.48 -3.40 10.74
CA VAL A 46 -5.08 -3.81 10.85
C VAL A 46 -4.54 -4.26 9.50
N ALA A 47 -5.32 -4.98 8.68
CA ALA A 47 -4.91 -5.35 7.34
C ALA A 47 -4.65 -4.11 6.45
N GLU A 48 -5.55 -3.13 6.47
CA GLU A 48 -5.39 -1.86 5.73
C GLU A 48 -4.11 -1.12 6.16
N TYR A 49 -3.91 -0.86 7.45
CA TYR A 49 -2.69 -0.18 7.93
C TYR A 49 -1.41 -0.96 7.61
N THR A 50 -1.45 -2.29 7.69
CA THR A 50 -0.30 -3.13 7.37
C THR A 50 0.08 -3.01 5.89
N SER A 51 -0.91 -2.89 5.00
CA SER A 51 -0.65 -2.68 3.56
C SER A 51 0.09 -1.35 3.30
N ILE A 52 -0.27 -0.28 4.02
CA ILE A 52 0.38 1.03 3.93
C ILE A 52 1.82 0.97 4.43
N ILE A 53 2.03 0.40 5.62
CA ILE A 53 3.35 0.24 6.22
C ILE A 53 4.26 -0.53 5.26
N LYS A 54 3.76 -1.61 4.65
CA LYS A 54 4.54 -2.41 3.71
C LYS A 54 4.93 -1.64 2.45
N ALA A 55 4.05 -0.79 1.93
CA ALA A 55 4.38 0.08 0.80
C ALA A 55 5.46 1.12 1.17
N TYR A 56 5.39 1.67 2.39
CA TYR A 56 6.37 2.63 2.88
C TYR A 56 7.73 2.00 3.15
N GLU A 57 7.78 0.82 3.78
CA GLU A 57 9.00 0.03 3.97
C GLU A 57 9.71 -0.21 2.64
N TYR A 58 8.97 -0.68 1.62
CA TYR A 58 9.54 -0.86 0.30
C TYR A 58 10.15 0.44 -0.25
N CYS A 59 9.48 1.56 -0.03
CA CYS A 59 9.97 2.85 -0.48
C CYS A 59 11.28 3.25 0.22
N LEU A 60 11.40 2.98 1.53
CA LEU A 60 12.60 3.26 2.31
C LEU A 60 13.77 2.36 1.93
N GLU A 61 13.51 1.10 1.62
CA GLU A 61 14.52 0.13 1.18
C GLU A 61 15.00 0.41 -0.25
N ASN A 62 14.13 0.96 -1.11
CA ASN A 62 14.38 1.14 -2.55
C ASN A 62 14.49 2.61 -2.97
N LYS A 63 15.22 3.43 -2.20
CA LYS A 63 15.38 4.87 -2.47
C LYS A 63 15.86 5.19 -3.89
N ASN A 64 16.71 4.34 -4.47
CA ASN A 64 17.21 4.51 -5.85
C ASN A 64 16.08 4.45 -6.88
N THR A 65 15.10 3.58 -6.66
CA THR A 65 13.92 3.42 -7.54
C THR A 65 13.03 4.67 -7.53
N ILE A 66 13.03 5.39 -6.40
CA ILE A 66 12.20 6.58 -6.14
C ILE A 66 12.98 7.87 -6.41
N TYR A 67 14.28 7.78 -6.67
CA TYR A 67 15.10 8.95 -6.96
C TYR A 67 14.55 9.73 -8.17
N GLY A 68 14.43 11.05 -7.99
CA GLY A 68 13.87 11.97 -8.99
C GLY A 68 12.34 11.91 -9.13
N VAL A 69 11.62 11.24 -8.22
CA VAL A 69 10.17 11.36 -8.10
C VAL A 69 9.84 12.68 -7.39
N GLY A 70 9.09 13.55 -8.06
CA GLY A 70 8.66 14.83 -7.49
C GLY A 70 7.29 14.79 -6.83
N GLN A 71 6.53 13.70 -7.04
CA GLN A 71 5.18 13.52 -6.51
C GLN A 71 4.91 12.04 -6.29
N ILE A 72 4.38 11.70 -5.11
CA ILE A 72 3.91 10.36 -4.75
C ILE A 72 2.40 10.44 -4.54
N ASN A 73 1.64 9.65 -5.31
CA ASN A 73 0.21 9.50 -5.11
C ASN A 73 -0.06 8.17 -4.43
N PHE A 74 -0.87 8.21 -3.38
CA PHE A 74 -1.26 7.03 -2.62
C PHE A 74 -2.76 6.82 -2.79
N PHE A 75 -3.16 5.64 -3.25
CA PHE A 75 -4.55 5.27 -3.50
C PHE A 75 -4.92 4.07 -2.63
N MET A 76 -6.07 4.17 -1.98
CA MET A 76 -6.63 3.14 -1.12
C MET A 76 -8.14 3.12 -1.32
N ASP A 77 -8.71 1.91 -1.42
CA ASP A 77 -10.14 1.65 -1.70
C ASP A 77 -11.05 2.13 -0.55
N SER A 78 -10.61 2.01 0.70
CA SER A 78 -11.42 2.33 1.87
C SER A 78 -11.59 3.84 2.12
N GLU A 79 -12.80 4.36 1.87
CA GLU A 79 -13.25 5.72 2.25
C GLU A 79 -13.00 6.06 3.73
N LEU A 80 -12.98 5.06 4.62
CA LEU A 80 -12.82 5.24 6.07
C LEU A 80 -11.35 5.42 6.50
N ALA A 81 -10.40 4.79 5.79
CA ALA A 81 -8.97 4.96 6.01
C ALA A 81 -8.39 6.15 5.22
N GLY A 82 -8.99 6.51 4.08
CA GLY A 82 -8.66 7.71 3.30
C GLY A 82 -9.08 9.03 3.95
N ARG A 83 -9.88 9.00 5.02
CA ARG A 83 -10.36 10.21 5.73
C ARG A 83 -9.40 10.77 6.78
N LEU A 84 -8.30 10.08 7.07
CA LEU A 84 -7.26 10.53 8.01
C LEU A 84 -6.09 11.25 7.33
N SER A 85 -6.05 11.31 5.99
CA SER A 85 -5.19 12.25 5.27
C SER A 85 -5.88 13.61 5.20
N CYS A 86 -5.75 14.39 6.29
CA CYS A 86 -5.81 15.85 6.23
C CYS A 86 -4.47 16.40 5.75
#